data_AF-A0A935VQK8-F1
#
_entry.id   AF-A0A935VQK8-F1
#
_cell.length_a   1.000
_cell.length_b   1.000
_cell.length_c   1.000
_cell.angle_alpha   90.00
_cell.angle_beta   90.00
_cell.angle_gamma   90.00
#
_symmetry.space_group_name_H-M   'P 1'
#
loop_
_entity.id
_entity.type
_entity.pdbx_description
1 polymer ?
#
loop_
_entity_poly.entity_id
_entity_poly.type
_entity_poly.pdbx_seq_one_letter_code
_entity_poly.pdbx_strand_id
1 'polypeptide(L)'
;MINNTALHTPKPDKDITQTKRKRHKRRAAIEPVIGHLKHDYRMSRNYLKGTVGDAINVILAAAAMNFKRMMNKWKVEFIFWALKLLRFFNFYTQLIFVPKLKMTF
;
A
#
# COMPACT_ATOMS: atom_id res chain seq x y z
N MET A 1 10.06 -31.48 -11.78
CA MET A 1 9.15 -31.77 -12.91
C MET A 1 7.74 -31.56 -12.40
N ILE A 2 6.91 -30.81 -13.13
CA ILE A 2 5.45 -30.76 -12.90
C ILE A 2 4.84 -31.18 -14.24
N ASN A 3 3.98 -32.19 -14.25
CA ASN A 3 3.30 -32.70 -15.46
C ASN A 3 4.22 -32.90 -16.67
N ASN A 4 5.31 -33.68 -16.54
CA ASN A 4 6.30 -33.96 -17.59
C ASN A 4 7.04 -32.74 -18.19
N THR A 5 6.89 -31.54 -17.61
CA THR A 5 7.60 -30.34 -18.08
C THR A 5 8.88 -30.13 -17.29
N ALA A 6 10.02 -30.00 -17.99
CA ALA A 6 11.31 -29.66 -17.39
C ALA A 6 11.38 -28.15 -17.13
N LEU A 7 11.40 -27.75 -15.86
CA LEU A 7 11.60 -26.36 -15.46
C LEU A 7 13.07 -26.00 -15.56
N HIS A 8 13.43 -25.19 -16.55
CA HIS A 8 14.77 -24.61 -16.66
C HIS A 8 14.79 -23.25 -15.97
N THR A 9 15.28 -23.21 -14.72
CA THR A 9 15.55 -21.94 -14.04
C THR A 9 16.99 -21.49 -14.32
N PRO A 10 17.22 -20.21 -14.64
CA PRO A 10 18.56 -19.70 -14.86
C PRO A 10 19.37 -19.84 -13.56
N LYS A 11 20.55 -20.45 -13.65
CA LYS A 11 21.48 -20.53 -12.53
C LYS A 11 22.13 -19.15 -12.32
N PRO A 12 22.29 -18.68 -11.06
CA PRO A 12 23.01 -17.45 -10.78
C PRO A 12 24.45 -17.53 -11.30
N ASP A 13 24.89 -16.49 -12.00
CA ASP A 13 26.28 -16.33 -12.43
C ASP A 13 27.17 -16.14 -11.19
N LYS A 14 28.11 -17.07 -10.99
CA LYS A 14 29.04 -17.06 -9.85
C LYS A 14 30.07 -15.94 -9.97
N ASP A 15 30.42 -15.55 -11.20
CA ASP A 15 31.47 -14.57 -11.50
C ASP A 15 30.89 -13.19 -11.84
N ILE A 16 29.69 -12.91 -11.33
CA ILE A 16 28.99 -11.66 -11.59
C ILE A 16 29.81 -10.45 -11.10
N THR A 17 30.14 -9.57 -12.05
CA THR A 17 30.84 -8.31 -11.74
C THR A 17 30.03 -7.49 -10.73
N GLN A 18 30.72 -6.77 -9.83
CA GLN A 18 30.06 -5.92 -8.83
C GLN A 18 29.04 -4.93 -9.45
N THR A 19 29.37 -4.34 -10.61
CA THR A 19 28.48 -3.45 -11.36
C THR A 19 27.17 -4.14 -11.78
N LYS A 20 27.27 -5.37 -12.31
CA LYS A 20 26.10 -6.18 -12.68
C LYS A 20 25.29 -6.52 -11.43
N ARG A 21 25.93 -6.94 -10.33
CA ARG A 21 25.26 -7.25 -9.06
C ARG A 21 24.49 -6.05 -8.51
N LYS A 22 25.08 -4.85 -8.56
CA LYS A 22 24.43 -3.59 -8.15
C LYS A 22 23.20 -3.28 -9.01
N ARG A 23 23.26 -3.50 -10.32
CA ARG A 23 22.11 -3.33 -11.24
C ARG A 23 20.98 -4.30 -10.93
N HIS A 24 21.29 -5.58 -10.68
CA HIS A 24 20.29 -6.59 -10.29
C HIS A 24 19.60 -6.21 -8.97
N LYS A 25 20.37 -5.78 -7.96
CA LYS A 25 19.81 -5.34 -6.68
C LYS A 25 18.84 -4.16 -6.84
N ARG A 26 19.16 -3.19 -7.70
CA ARG A 26 18.24 -2.08 -8.03
C ARG A 26 16.96 -2.55 -8.71
N ARG A 27 17.05 -3.50 -9.65
CA ARG A 27 15.90 -4.09 -10.35
C ARG A 27 15.00 -4.89 -9.42
N ALA A 28 15.58 -5.74 -8.58
CA ALA A 28 14.86 -6.54 -7.60
C ALA A 28 14.04 -5.67 -6.63
N ALA A 29 14.46 -4.44 -6.35
CA ALA A 29 13.69 -3.51 -5.52
C ALA A 29 12.47 -2.89 -6.23
N ILE A 30 12.51 -2.74 -7.56
CA ILE A 30 11.42 -2.10 -8.35
C ILE A 30 10.44 -3.10 -8.95
N GLU A 31 10.87 -4.33 -9.23
CA GLU A 31 10.05 -5.38 -9.83
C GLU A 31 8.77 -5.67 -9.03
N PRO A 32 8.80 -5.76 -7.68
CA PRO A 32 7.59 -5.93 -6.88
C PRO A 32 6.61 -4.76 -7.04
N VAL A 33 7.12 -3.52 -7.09
CA VAL A 33 6.28 -2.31 -7.27
C VAL A 33 5.61 -2.32 -8.64
N ILE A 34 6.34 -2.71 -9.68
CA ILE A 34 5.78 -2.88 -11.03
C ILE A 34 4.73 -3.99 -11.03
N GLY A 35 4.97 -5.10 -10.33
CA GLY A 35 4.00 -6.18 -10.14
C GLY A 35 2.70 -5.69 -9.50
N HIS A 36 2.80 -4.93 -8.41
CA HIS A 36 1.65 -4.30 -7.76
C HIS A 36 0.91 -3.32 -8.68
N LEU A 37 1.63 -2.46 -9.43
CA LEU A 37 0.99 -1.57 -10.42
C LEU A 37 0.20 -2.36 -11.47
N LYS A 38 0.78 -3.45 -11.97
CA LYS A 38 0.16 -4.34 -12.96
C LYS A 38 -1.13 -4.99 -12.45
N HIS A 39 -1.08 -5.59 -11.26
CA HIS A 39 -2.20 -6.35 -10.71
C HIS A 39 -3.22 -5.50 -9.95
N ASP A 40 -2.76 -4.64 -9.03
CA ASP A 40 -3.64 -3.94 -8.08
C ASP A 40 -4.18 -2.62 -8.64
N TYR A 41 -3.45 -2.00 -9.58
CA TYR A 41 -3.79 -0.69 -10.16
C TYR A 41 -4.06 -0.74 -11.66
N ARG A 42 -4.38 -1.94 -12.18
CA ARG A 42 -4.85 -2.18 -13.55
C ARG A 42 -3.89 -1.72 -14.66
N MET A 43 -2.60 -1.50 -14.36
CA MET A 43 -1.63 -1.11 -15.39
C MET A 43 -1.52 -2.15 -16.52
N SER A 44 -1.83 -3.44 -16.26
CA SER A 44 -1.86 -4.49 -17.30
C SER A 44 -3.10 -4.44 -18.21
N ARG A 45 -4.11 -3.61 -17.93
CA ARG A 45 -5.34 -3.51 -18.72
C ARG A 45 -5.44 -2.10 -19.30
N ASN A 46 -4.86 -1.91 -20.48
CA ASN A 46 -4.98 -0.65 -21.20
C ASN A 46 -6.09 -0.72 -22.27
N TYR A 47 -7.04 0.22 -22.20
CA TYR A 47 -8.10 0.39 -23.19
C TYR A 47 -7.87 1.61 -24.10
N LEU A 48 -6.80 2.38 -23.86
CA LEU A 48 -6.42 3.54 -24.64
C LEU A 48 -5.58 3.11 -25.85
N LYS A 49 -5.75 3.81 -26.97
CA LYS A 49 -5.12 3.44 -28.24
C LYS A 49 -3.68 3.98 -28.35
N GLY A 50 -2.77 3.09 -28.78
CA GLY A 50 -1.41 3.44 -29.14
C GLY A 50 -0.50 3.79 -27.96
N THR A 51 0.74 4.18 -28.28
CA THR A 51 1.82 4.44 -27.30
C THR A 51 1.50 5.60 -26.36
N VAL A 52 0.77 6.61 -26.84
CA VAL A 52 0.27 7.71 -26.01
C VAL A 52 -0.71 7.19 -24.96
N GLY A 53 -1.60 6.26 -25.35
CA GLY A 53 -2.51 5.60 -24.43
C GLY A 53 -1.79 4.77 -23.36
N ASP A 54 -0.75 4.05 -23.75
CA ASP A 54 0.09 3.29 -22.81
C ASP A 54 0.74 4.20 -21.76
N ALA A 55 1.31 5.33 -22.20
CA ALA A 55 1.91 6.31 -21.30
C ALA A 55 0.88 6.87 -20.30
N ILE A 56 -0.31 7.23 -20.78
CA ILE A 56 -1.40 7.74 -19.93
C ILE A 56 -1.81 6.67 -18.90
N ASN A 57 -1.99 5.41 -19.32
CA ASN A 57 -2.40 4.33 -18.42
C ASN A 57 -1.39 4.11 -17.28
N VAL A 58 -0.09 4.14 -17.59
CA VAL A 58 0.98 4.02 -16.58
C VAL A 58 0.93 5.16 -15.58
N ILE A 59 0.76 6.40 -16.04
CA ILE A 59 0.67 7.59 -15.18
C ILE A 59 -0.56 7.49 -14.25
N LEU A 60 -1.72 7.10 -14.79
CA LEU A 60 -2.95 6.96 -14.01
C LEU A 60 -2.84 5.83 -12.98
N ALA A 61 -2.26 4.68 -13.34
CA ALA A 61 -2.02 3.59 -12.39
C ALA A 61 -1.10 4.03 -11.24
N ALA A 62 -0.04 4.78 -11.54
CA ALA A 62 0.86 5.34 -10.53
C ALA A 62 0.16 6.38 -9.64
N ALA A 63 -0.66 7.26 -10.23
CA ALA A 63 -1.46 8.23 -9.50
C ALA A 63 -2.44 7.52 -8.54
N ALA A 64 -3.13 6.48 -9.00
CA ALA A 64 -4.04 5.69 -8.18
C ALA A 64 -3.33 5.04 -6.96
N MET A 65 -2.11 4.53 -7.15
CA MET A 65 -1.28 4.02 -6.04
C MET A 65 -0.95 5.11 -5.02
N ASN A 66 -0.58 6.31 -5.49
CA ASN A 66 -0.29 7.45 -4.61
C ASN A 66 -1.53 7.92 -3.84
N PHE A 67 -2.68 8.03 -4.52
CA PHE A 67 -3.94 8.40 -3.87
C PHE A 67 -4.38 7.37 -2.83
N LYS A 68 -4.30 6.07 -3.14
CA LYS A 68 -4.64 5.01 -2.18
C LYS A 68 -3.76 5.09 -0.93
N ARG A 69 -2.47 5.40 -1.08
CA ARG A 69 -1.56 5.62 0.05
C ARG A 69 -2.01 6.79 0.92
N MET A 70 -2.40 7.92 0.32
CA MET A 70 -2.87 9.09 1.06
C MET A 70 -4.21 8.84 1.74
N MET A 71 -5.16 8.23 1.03
CA MET A 71 -6.46 7.86 1.59
C MET A 71 -6.33 6.94 2.80
N ASN A 72 -5.39 5.99 2.78
CA ASN A 72 -5.14 5.12 3.92
C ASN A 72 -4.62 5.91 5.14
N LYS A 73 -3.76 6.91 4.93
CA LYS A 73 -3.34 7.80 6.02
C LYS A 73 -4.52 8.56 6.61
N TRP A 74 -5.33 9.18 5.75
CA TRP A 74 -6.51 9.92 6.20
C TRP A 74 -7.52 9.05 6.94
N LYS A 75 -7.72 7.80 6.51
CA LYS A 75 -8.59 6.85 7.23
C LYS A 75 -8.09 6.60 8.66
N VAL A 76 -6.79 6.40 8.83
CA VAL A 76 -6.19 6.18 10.17
C VAL A 76 -6.35 7.42 11.04
N GLU A 77 -6.03 8.61 10.50
CA GLU A 77 -6.20 9.88 11.22
C GLU A 77 -7.66 10.10 11.61
N PHE A 78 -8.59 9.86 10.69
CA PHE A 78 -10.02 10.00 10.95
C PHE A 78 -10.50 9.09 12.09
N ILE A 79 -10.12 7.81 12.06
CA ILE A 79 -10.46 6.86 13.13
C ILE A 79 -9.87 7.30 14.47
N PHE A 80 -8.61 7.74 14.48
CA PHE A 80 -7.95 8.23 15.69
C PHE A 80 -8.69 9.42 16.31
N TRP A 81 -9.06 10.42 15.49
CA TRP A 81 -9.81 11.58 15.93
C TRP A 81 -11.22 11.23 16.39
N ALA A 82 -11.92 10.34 15.68
CA ALA A 82 -13.24 9.86 16.08
C ALA A 82 -13.20 9.17 17.46
N LEU A 83 -12.21 8.32 17.71
CA LEU A 83 -12.03 7.66 19.01
C LEU A 83 -11.71 8.65 20.13
N LYS A 84 -10.88 9.67 19.87
CA LYS A 84 -10.62 10.75 20.84
C LYS A 84 -11.89 11.52 21.18
N LEU A 85 -12.67 11.87 20.16
CA LEU A 85 -13.93 12.59 20.32
C LEU A 85 -14.94 11.77 21.13
N LEU A 86 -15.08 10.47 20.85
CA LEU A 86 -15.92 9.56 21.63
C LEU A 86 -15.49 9.49 23.11
N ARG A 87 -14.18 9.37 23.37
CA ARG A 87 -13.64 9.37 24.75
C ARG A 87 -13.88 10.70 25.46
N PHE A 88 -13.71 11.81 24.75
CA PHE A 88 -14.00 13.14 25.26
C PHE A 88 -15.47 13.21 25.66
N PHE A 89 -16.41 12.93 24.75
CA PHE A 89 -17.84 12.91 25.07
C PHE A 89 -18.17 12.03 26.29
N ASN A 90 -17.62 10.81 26.36
CA ASN A 90 -17.82 9.94 27.51
C ASN A 90 -17.29 10.56 28.83
N PHE A 91 -16.13 11.21 28.80
CA PHE A 91 -15.62 11.93 29.97
C PHE A 91 -16.55 13.07 30.41
N TYR A 92 -17.08 13.87 29.48
CA TYR A 92 -18.03 14.94 29.81
C TYR A 92 -19.36 14.39 30.34
N THR A 93 -19.89 13.32 29.75
CA THR A 93 -21.12 12.70 30.26
C THR A 93 -20.89 12.13 31.66
N GLN A 94 -19.75 11.51 31.95
CA GLN A 94 -19.40 11.11 33.31
C GLN A 94 -19.27 12.31 34.25
N LEU A 95 -18.63 13.41 33.83
CA LEU A 95 -18.50 14.61 34.66
C LEU A 95 -19.86 15.24 35.01
N ILE A 96 -20.81 15.22 34.07
CA ILE A 96 -22.15 15.81 34.24
C ILE A 96 -23.11 14.87 34.99
N PHE A 97 -23.06 13.56 34.72
CA PHE A 97 -24.02 12.58 35.24
C PHE A 97 -23.52 11.73 36.41
N VAL A 98 -22.24 11.79 36.81
CA VAL A 98 -21.83 11.23 38.10
C VAL A 98 -22.57 12.02 39.19
N PRO A 99 -23.50 11.40 39.94
CA PRO A 99 -24.10 12.08 41.07
C PRO A 99 -22.96 12.38 42.05
N LYS A 100 -22.89 13.60 42.58
CA LYS A 100 -22.16 13.83 43.83
C LYS A 100 -22.80 12.93 44.87
N LEU A 101 -22.30 11.70 45.03
CA LEU A 101 -22.56 10.86 46.18
C LEU A 101 -22.08 11.66 47.38
N LYS A 102 -22.99 12.41 48.01
CA LYS A 102 -22.82 12.87 49.37
C LYS A 102 -22.68 11.61 50.20
N MET A 103 -21.45 11.22 50.53
CA MET A 103 -21.22 10.39 51.70
C MET A 103 -21.61 11.24 52.91
N THR A 104 -22.85 11.10 53.35
CA THR A 104 -23.22 11.41 54.73
C THR A 104 -22.76 10.25 55.60
N PHE A 105 -22.01 10.62 56.64
CA PHE A 105 -21.32 9.85 57.67
C PHE A 105 -21.86 8.46 58.00
#